data_AF-A0AAV9K764-F1
#
_entry.id   AF-A0AAV9K764-F1
#
_cell.length_a   1.000
_cell.length_b   1.000
_cell.length_c   1.000
_cell.angle_alpha   90.00
_cell.angle_beta   90.00
_cell.angle_gamma   90.00
#
_symmetry.space_group_name_H-M   'P 1'
#
loop_
_entity.id
_entity.type
_entity.pdbx_description
1 polymer ?
#
loop_
_entity_poly.entity_id
_entity_poly.type
_entity_poly.pdbx_seq_one_letter_code
_entity_poly.pdbx_strand_id
1 'polypeptide(L)'
;MANADLNKLCMEESDPMLKAVVRCKHDILLHMQTSWSKSNPGRQFWSCPYYGSKNCKFFRWRDKEEVDPRSKFILPKLVNKIKELEEEVLRRQTQINEQVINNNNGVGSIGRCRFYWKIILCVLICVVAMFINNLFQSSESSIDLVELA
;
A
#
# COMPACT_ATOMS: atom_id res chain seq x y z
N MET A 1 1.50 3.19 3.28
CA MET A 1 1.37 4.43 4.09
C MET A 1 2.05 5.56 3.30
N ALA A 2 1.30 6.28 2.47
CA ALA A 2 1.85 7.37 1.63
C ALA A 2 0.82 8.46 1.29
N ASN A 3 -0.31 8.51 2.02
CA ASN A 3 -1.44 9.40 1.70
C ASN A 3 -1.62 10.54 2.72
N ALA A 4 -0.99 10.44 3.90
CA ALA A 4 -1.06 11.51 4.91
C ALA A 4 -0.18 12.72 4.56
N ASP A 5 0.95 12.52 3.87
CA ASP A 5 1.94 13.58 3.61
C ASP A 5 1.63 14.46 2.38
N LEU A 6 0.88 13.95 1.40
CA LEU A 6 0.45 14.77 0.25
C LEU A 6 -0.62 15.78 0.65
N ASN A 7 -1.51 15.42 1.60
CA ASN A 7 -2.51 16.34 2.11
C ASN A 7 -1.88 17.52 2.86
N LYS A 8 -0.68 17.35 3.44
CA LYS A 8 0.05 18.41 4.14
C LYS A 8 0.60 19.50 3.20
N LEU A 9 0.92 19.15 1.95
CA LEU A 9 1.37 20.11 0.93
C LEU A 9 0.24 21.07 0.48
N CYS A 10 -1.01 20.68 0.70
CA CYS A 10 -2.19 21.45 0.35
C CYS A 10 -2.82 22.21 1.52
N MET A 11 -2.25 22.10 2.74
CA MET A 11 -2.83 22.76 3.90
C MET A 11 -2.60 24.28 3.87
N GLU A 12 -3.69 24.98 4.17
CA GLU A 12 -3.83 26.42 4.38
C GLU A 12 -2.75 27.03 5.28
N GLU A 13 -2.15 26.26 6.19
CA GLU A 13 -1.20 26.77 7.20
C GLU A 13 0.07 27.41 6.59
N SER A 14 0.42 27.02 5.36
CA SER A 14 1.51 27.60 4.56
C SER A 14 1.06 28.62 3.52
N ASP A 15 -0.22 28.99 3.47
CA ASP A 15 -0.72 30.02 2.54
C ASP A 15 -0.20 31.41 2.97
N PRO A 16 0.74 32.02 2.23
CA PRO A 16 1.27 33.35 2.56
C PRO A 16 0.16 34.41 2.58
N MET A 17 -0.96 34.17 1.87
CA MET A 17 -2.10 35.08 1.83
C MET A 17 -2.98 35.02 3.10
N LEU A 18 -2.86 34.01 3.97
CA LEU A 18 -3.57 34.01 5.26
C LEU A 18 -3.04 35.07 6.22
N LYS A 19 -1.73 35.33 6.20
CA LYS A 19 -1.08 36.34 7.04
C LYS A 19 -0.85 37.68 6.32
N ALA A 20 -1.37 37.82 5.10
CA ALA A 20 -1.17 39.03 4.30
C ALA A 20 -1.80 40.25 4.98
N VAL A 21 -0.97 41.25 5.27
CA VAL A 21 -1.39 42.57 5.71
C VAL A 21 -1.78 43.39 4.49
N VAL A 22 -3.08 43.55 4.27
CA VAL A 22 -3.61 44.32 3.14
C VAL A 22 -4.19 45.63 3.65
N ARG A 23 -3.76 46.76 3.08
CA ARG A 23 -4.25 48.11 3.43
C ARG A 23 -4.78 48.84 2.21
N CYS A 24 -5.79 49.69 2.42
CA CYS A 24 -6.24 50.62 1.37
C CYS A 24 -5.47 51.95 1.44
N LYS A 25 -5.78 52.89 0.53
CA LYS A 25 -5.19 54.25 0.51
C LYS A 25 -5.45 55.10 1.76
N HIS A 26 -6.37 54.68 2.62
CA HIS A 26 -6.66 55.32 3.91
C HIS A 26 -5.90 54.68 5.08
N ASP A 27 -4.95 53.79 4.79
CA ASP A 27 -4.14 53.04 5.76
C ASP A 27 -4.93 52.09 6.68
N ILE A 28 -6.20 51.83 6.37
CA ILE A 28 -7.05 50.89 7.10
C ILE A 28 -6.61 49.46 6.78
N LEU A 29 -6.38 48.66 7.84
CA LEU A 29 -6.16 47.23 7.73
C LEU A 29 -7.45 46.54 7.27
N LEU A 30 -7.39 45.92 6.10
CA LEU A 30 -8.53 45.26 5.50
C LEU A 30 -8.62 43.81 5.95
N HIS A 31 -9.81 43.39 6.33
CA HIS A 31 -10.09 42.00 6.65
C HIS A 31 -10.51 41.24 5.40
N MET A 32 -10.11 39.98 5.35
CA MET A 32 -10.52 39.06 4.31
C MET A 32 -12.02 38.78 4.45
N GLN A 33 -12.73 38.85 3.34
CA GLN A 33 -14.17 38.58 3.26
C GLN A 33 -14.43 37.46 2.25
N THR A 34 -15.53 36.73 2.43
CA THR A 34 -15.99 35.70 1.50
C THR A 34 -17.18 36.22 0.71
N SER A 35 -17.16 36.06 -0.61
CA SER A 35 -18.27 36.40 -1.48
C SER A 35 -19.35 35.32 -1.44
N TRP A 36 -20.57 35.75 -1.19
CA TRP A 36 -21.77 34.89 -1.16
C TRP A 36 -22.66 35.12 -2.39
N SER A 37 -22.15 35.85 -3.39
CA SER A 37 -22.89 36.11 -4.62
C SER A 37 -23.04 34.82 -5.45
N LYS A 38 -24.15 34.70 -6.20
CA LYS A 38 -24.37 33.59 -7.14
C LYS A 38 -23.27 33.48 -8.19
N SER A 39 -22.65 34.60 -8.58
CA SER A 39 -21.60 34.66 -9.60
C SER A 39 -20.21 34.34 -9.07
N ASN A 40 -19.96 34.52 -7.77
CA ASN A 40 -18.65 34.30 -7.14
C ASN A 40 -18.78 33.59 -5.78
N PRO A 41 -19.46 32.43 -5.70
CA PRO A 41 -19.69 31.78 -4.42
C PRO A 41 -18.37 31.31 -3.80
N GLY A 42 -18.15 31.61 -2.52
CA GLY A 42 -16.99 31.14 -1.76
C GLY A 42 -15.67 31.84 -2.07
N ARG A 43 -15.61 32.75 -3.06
CA ARG A 43 -14.36 33.47 -3.39
C ARG A 43 -14.03 34.50 -2.32
N GLN A 44 -12.77 34.54 -1.89
CA GLN A 44 -12.31 35.46 -0.85
C GLN A 44 -11.72 36.74 -1.44
N PHE A 45 -11.91 37.89 -0.81
CA PHE A 45 -11.42 39.19 -1.27
C PHE A 45 -11.14 40.16 -0.11
N TRP A 46 -10.46 41.27 -0.42
CA TRP A 46 -10.34 42.44 0.44
C TRP A 46 -11.00 43.63 -0.23
N SER A 47 -11.80 44.40 0.52
CA SER A 47 -12.37 45.66 0.06
C SER A 47 -12.27 46.71 1.16
N CYS A 48 -12.18 47.98 0.76
CA CYS A 48 -12.28 49.09 1.70
C CYS A 48 -13.72 49.19 2.25
N PRO A 49 -13.93 49.46 3.56
CA PRO A 49 -15.26 49.75 4.10
C PRO A 49 -15.93 50.96 3.44
N TYR A 50 -15.11 51.89 2.90
CA TYR A 50 -15.56 53.05 2.14
C TYR A 50 -15.55 52.79 0.63
N TYR A 51 -15.69 51.55 0.17
CA TYR A 51 -15.73 51.27 -1.27
C TYR A 51 -16.86 52.06 -1.94
N GLY A 52 -16.53 52.82 -2.99
CA GLY A 52 -17.47 53.69 -3.69
C GLY A 52 -17.78 55.02 -2.98
N SER A 53 -17.43 55.18 -1.71
CA SER A 53 -17.53 56.43 -0.96
C SER A 53 -16.14 57.02 -0.70
N LYS A 54 -16.04 58.33 -0.41
CA LYS A 54 -14.75 59.02 -0.15
C LYS A 54 -13.67 58.75 -1.23
N ASN A 55 -14.10 58.52 -2.47
CA ASN A 55 -13.26 58.18 -3.62
C ASN A 55 -12.37 56.93 -3.42
N CYS A 56 -12.72 55.98 -2.56
CA CYS A 56 -11.98 54.72 -2.42
C CYS A 56 -12.54 53.64 -3.33
N LYS A 57 -11.67 53.04 -4.14
CA LYS A 57 -12.02 51.95 -5.05
C LYS A 57 -11.18 50.69 -4.79
N PHE A 58 -10.62 50.57 -3.58
CA PHE A 58 -9.78 49.43 -3.25
C PHE A 58 -10.63 48.15 -3.16
N PHE A 59 -10.36 47.22 -4.07
CA PHE A 59 -10.89 45.87 -4.11
C PHE A 59 -9.82 44.94 -4.70
N ARG A 60 -9.58 43.79 -4.08
CA ARG A 60 -8.64 42.78 -4.58
C ARG A 60 -9.13 41.39 -4.23
N TRP A 61 -9.15 40.47 -5.18
CA TRP A 61 -9.40 39.05 -4.92
C TRP A 61 -8.22 38.41 -4.17
N ARG A 62 -8.51 37.43 -3.31
CA ARG A 62 -7.50 36.60 -2.64
C ARG A 62 -6.77 35.68 -3.61
N ASP A 63 -7.41 35.30 -4.71
CA ASP A 63 -7.03 34.20 -5.61
C ASP A 63 -5.54 33.86 -5.52
N LYS A 64 -5.26 32.58 -5.21
CA LYS A 64 -3.88 32.07 -5.14
C LYS A 64 -3.13 32.57 -6.36
N GLU A 65 -2.00 33.18 -6.09
CA GLU A 65 -1.06 33.79 -7.04
C GLU A 65 -1.11 33.04 -8.37
N GLU A 66 -1.29 33.79 -9.48
CA GLU A 66 -1.45 33.17 -10.79
C GLU A 66 -0.40 32.09 -10.98
N VAL A 67 -0.86 30.83 -11.06
CA VAL A 67 0.01 29.69 -11.25
C VAL A 67 0.89 30.00 -12.44
N ASP A 68 2.20 30.00 -12.22
CA ASP A 68 3.18 30.35 -13.25
C ASP A 68 2.80 29.66 -14.58
N PRO A 69 2.81 30.38 -15.73
CA PRO A 69 2.37 29.82 -17.01
C PRO A 69 3.04 28.48 -17.33
N ARG A 70 4.32 28.31 -16.96
CA ARG A 70 5.02 27.02 -17.14
C ARG A 70 4.40 25.93 -16.26
N SER A 71 4.09 26.22 -15.01
CA SER A 71 3.44 25.31 -14.07
C SER A 71 2.06 24.84 -14.57
N LYS A 72 1.31 25.68 -15.29
CA LYS A 72 0.04 25.26 -15.94
C LYS A 72 0.24 24.12 -16.96
N PHE A 73 1.41 24.00 -17.58
CA PHE A 73 1.74 22.92 -18.52
C PHE A 73 2.44 21.74 -17.85
N ILE A 74 3.30 21.99 -16.86
CA ILE A 74 4.09 20.94 -16.21
C ILE A 74 3.24 20.13 -15.23
N LEU A 75 2.34 20.77 -14.47
CA LEU A 75 1.54 20.07 -13.46
C LEU A 75 0.67 18.95 -14.06
N PRO A 76 -0.11 19.15 -15.14
CA PRO A 76 -0.89 18.07 -15.74
C PRO A 76 -0.02 16.90 -16.22
N LYS A 77 1.17 17.19 -16.77
CA LYS A 77 2.11 16.16 -17.23
C LYS A 77 2.63 15.32 -16.06
N LEU A 78 2.98 15.97 -14.95
CA LEU A 78 3.45 15.27 -13.76
C LEU A 78 2.35 14.41 -13.14
N VAL A 79 1.12 14.93 -13.07
CA VAL A 79 -0.05 14.17 -12.57
C VAL A 79 -0.30 12.93 -13.42
N ASN A 80 -0.28 13.07 -14.74
CA ASN A 80 -0.42 11.93 -15.65
C ASN A 80 0.71 10.93 -15.46
N LYS A 81 1.95 11.41 -15.27
CA LYS A 81 3.09 10.50 -15.08
C LYS A 81 3.00 9.73 -13.76
N ILE A 82 2.54 10.36 -12.69
CA ILE A 82 2.29 9.68 -11.41
C ILE A 82 1.24 8.58 -11.62
N LYS A 83 0.13 8.88 -12.29
CA LYS A 83 -0.91 7.89 -12.57
C LYS A 83 -0.38 6.69 -13.37
N GLU A 84 0.41 6.94 -14.42
CA GLU A 84 1.07 5.87 -15.19
C GLU A 84 1.97 4.99 -14.30
N LEU A 85 2.76 5.63 -13.43
CA LEU A 85 3.67 4.91 -12.53
C LEU A 85 2.91 4.11 -11.47
N GLU A 86 1.82 4.64 -10.92
CA GLU A 86 0.94 3.92 -9.99
C GLU A 86 0.31 2.69 -10.65
N GLU A 87 -0.15 2.81 -11.90
CA GLU A 87 -0.65 1.68 -12.69
C GLU A 87 0.44 0.63 -12.96
N GLU A 88 1.67 1.05 -13.28
CA GLU A 88 2.81 0.14 -13.44
C GLU A 88 3.15 -0.60 -12.15
N VAL A 89 3.18 0.09 -11.02
CA VAL A 89 3.43 -0.52 -9.70
C VAL A 89 2.34 -1.55 -9.39
N LEU A 90 1.07 -1.20 -9.62
CA LEU A 90 -0.05 -2.13 -9.43
C LEU A 90 0.10 -3.38 -10.28
N ARG A 91 0.41 -3.24 -11.58
CA ARG A 91 0.63 -4.37 -12.50
C ARG A 91 1.78 -5.28 -12.06
N ARG A 92 2.90 -4.69 -11.61
CA ARG A 92 4.04 -5.48 -11.11
C ARG A 92 3.66 -6.23 -9.84
N GLN A 93 2.91 -5.60 -8.94
CA GLN A 93 2.48 -6.23 -7.70
C GLN A 93 1.55 -7.44 -7.95
N THR A 94 0.62 -7.34 -8.90
CA THR A 94 -0.23 -8.48 -9.30
C THR A 94 0.59 -9.61 -9.90
N GLN A 95 1.52 -9.31 -10.81
CA GLN A 95 2.42 -10.31 -11.39
C GLN A 95 3.23 -11.06 -10.33
N ILE A 96 3.82 -10.33 -9.38
CA ILE A 96 4.57 -10.94 -8.27
C ILE A 96 3.66 -11.84 -7.43
N ASN A 97 2.46 -11.37 -7.08
CA ASN A 97 1.52 -12.15 -6.29
C ASN A 97 1.10 -13.44 -7.00
N GLU A 98 0.83 -13.39 -8.31
CA GLU A 98 0.52 -14.57 -9.12
C GLU A 98 1.69 -15.56 -9.17
N GLN A 99 2.92 -15.07 -9.34
CA GLN A 99 4.13 -15.90 -9.31
C GLN A 99 4.33 -16.59 -7.95
N VAL A 100 4.10 -15.88 -6.85
CA VAL A 100 4.17 -16.44 -5.49
C VAL A 100 3.13 -17.54 -5.30
N ILE A 101 1.88 -17.31 -5.74
CA ILE A 101 0.81 -18.32 -5.66
C ILE A 101 1.18 -19.57 -6.47
N ASN A 102 1.67 -19.40 -7.70
CA ASN A 102 2.07 -20.51 -8.57
C ASN A 102 3.24 -21.31 -7.98
N ASN A 103 4.25 -20.63 -7.41
CA ASN A 103 5.36 -21.30 -6.72
C ASN A 103 4.89 -22.07 -5.47
N ASN A 104 3.97 -21.52 -4.69
CA ASN A 104 3.41 -22.20 -3.52
C ASN A 104 2.59 -23.44 -3.90
N ASN A 105 1.86 -23.39 -5.01
CA ASN A 105 1.13 -24.55 -5.55
C ASN A 105 2.08 -25.63 -6.12
N GLY A 106 3.30 -25.27 -6.51
CA GLY A 106 4.37 -26.19 -6.93
C GLY A 106 4.98 -27.02 -5.80
N VAL A 107 4.70 -26.68 -4.52
CA VAL A 107 5.13 -27.45 -3.34
C VAL A 107 4.08 -28.52 -2.95
N GLY A 108 3.24 -28.94 -3.89
CA GLY A 108 2.27 -30.05 -3.74
C GLY A 108 2.87 -31.46 -3.73
N SER A 109 4.20 -31.63 -3.66
CA SER A 109 4.86 -32.94 -3.77
C SER A 109 5.18 -33.63 -2.43
N ILE A 110 4.79 -33.04 -1.28
CA ILE A 110 5.03 -33.62 0.06
C ILE A 110 4.24 -34.93 0.29
N GLY A 111 3.25 -35.23 -0.57
CA GLY A 111 2.46 -36.46 -0.48
C GLY A 111 3.23 -37.76 -0.73
N ARG A 112 4.33 -37.76 -1.52
CA ARG A 112 5.04 -39.00 -1.87
C ARG A 112 6.01 -39.50 -0.79
N CYS A 113 6.72 -38.61 -0.10
CA CYS A 113 7.71 -39.01 0.93
C CYS A 113 7.09 -39.73 2.15
N ARG A 114 5.86 -39.39 2.56
CA ARG A 114 5.19 -40.05 3.70
C ARG A 114 4.83 -41.51 3.41
N PHE A 115 4.51 -41.85 2.15
CA PHE A 115 4.23 -43.23 1.76
C PHE A 115 5.49 -44.09 1.74
N TYR A 116 6.61 -43.57 1.21
CA TYR A 116 7.86 -44.32 1.18
C TYR A 116 8.37 -44.67 2.58
N TRP A 117 8.27 -43.76 3.56
CA TRP A 117 8.65 -44.08 4.95
C TRP A 117 7.77 -45.21 5.52
N LYS A 118 6.44 -45.15 5.32
CA LYS A 118 5.55 -46.23 5.78
C LYS A 118 5.86 -47.57 5.12
N ILE A 119 6.17 -47.56 3.81
CA ILE A 119 6.57 -48.76 3.08
C ILE A 119 7.89 -49.32 3.63
N ILE A 120 8.90 -48.47 3.85
CA ILE A 120 10.20 -48.88 4.42
C ILE A 120 10.02 -49.48 5.82
N LEU A 121 9.20 -48.87 6.67
CA LEU A 121 8.91 -49.38 8.01
C LEU A 121 8.25 -50.77 7.95
N CYS A 122 7.26 -50.97 7.08
CA CYS A 122 6.62 -52.27 6.89
C CYS A 122 7.63 -53.35 6.44
N VAL A 123 8.50 -53.02 5.49
CA VAL A 123 9.54 -53.96 5.00
C VAL A 123 10.49 -54.34 6.14
N LEU A 124 10.96 -53.38 6.94
CA LEU A 124 11.83 -53.66 8.08
C LEU A 124 11.15 -54.57 9.11
N ILE A 125 9.88 -54.31 9.44
CA ILE A 125 9.10 -55.15 10.35
C ILE A 125 8.96 -56.59 9.81
N CYS A 126 8.65 -56.76 8.54
CA CYS A 126 8.54 -58.08 7.90
C CYS A 126 9.86 -58.86 7.94
N VAL A 127 10.98 -58.19 7.65
CA VAL A 127 12.31 -58.80 7.69
C VAL A 127 12.64 -59.29 9.10
N VAL A 128 12.44 -58.44 10.12
CA VAL A 128 12.67 -58.82 11.53
C VAL A 128 11.77 -59.98 11.95
N ALA A 129 10.50 -59.99 11.56
CA ALA A 129 9.59 -61.10 11.86
C ALA A 129 10.07 -62.41 11.21
N MET A 130 10.53 -62.37 9.96
CA MET A 130 11.10 -63.55 9.30
C MET A 130 12.37 -64.04 10.02
N PHE A 131 13.22 -63.15 10.51
CA PHE A 131 14.39 -63.54 11.31
C PHE A 131 14.01 -64.15 12.66
N ILE A 132 13.04 -63.59 13.36
CA ILE A 132 12.55 -64.13 14.64
C ILE A 132 11.93 -65.52 14.42
N ASN A 133 11.10 -65.67 13.39
CA ASN A 133 10.52 -66.96 13.03
C ASN A 133 11.60 -67.99 12.66
N ASN A 134 12.63 -67.56 11.94
CA ASN A 134 13.77 -68.43 11.60
C ASN A 134 14.58 -68.83 12.85
N LEU A 135 14.80 -67.91 13.78
CA LEU A 135 15.46 -68.19 15.07
C LEU A 135 14.62 -69.15 15.93
N PHE A 136 13.30 -68.97 15.96
CA PHE A 136 12.37 -69.84 16.70
C PHE A 136 12.35 -71.26 16.11
N GLN A 137 12.31 -71.39 14.79
CA GLN A 137 12.41 -72.67 14.09
C GLN A 137 13.75 -73.38 14.35
N SER A 138 14.85 -72.62 14.41
CA SER A 138 16.18 -73.14 14.76
C SER A 138 16.29 -73.59 16.21
N SER A 139 15.54 -72.98 17.13
CA SER A 139 15.48 -73.40 18.53
C SER A 139 14.62 -74.64 18.74
N GLU A 140 13.46 -74.76 18.08
CA GLU A 140 12.61 -75.96 18.18
C GLU A 140 13.33 -77.20 17.61
N SER A 141 13.94 -77.07 16.43
CA SER A 141 14.75 -78.15 15.84
C SER A 141 15.99 -78.54 16.66
N SER A 142 16.53 -77.64 17.49
CA SER A 142 17.64 -77.95 18.39
C SER A 142 17.19 -78.59 19.71
N ILE A 143 15.98 -78.29 20.19
CA ILE A 143 15.41 -78.85 21.43
C ILE A 143 14.97 -80.31 21.19
N ASP A 144 14.34 -80.60 20.05
CA ASP A 144 13.91 -81.96 19.71
C ASP A 144 15.09 -82.95 19.53
N LEU A 145 16.31 -82.46 19.23
CA LEU A 145 17.52 -83.28 19.14
C LEU A 145 18.17 -83.58 20.51
N VAL A 146 17.88 -82.79 21.54
CA VAL A 146 18.41 -82.99 22.91
C VAL A 146 17.52 -83.95 23.71
N GLU A 147 16.24 -84.08 23.37
CA GLU A 147 15.30 -85.00 24.05
C GLU A 147 15.33 -86.43 23.46
N LEU A 148 16.10 -86.65 22.40
CA LEU A 148 16.29 -87.95 21.71
C LEU A 148 17.66 -88.61 21.96
N ALA A 149 18.46 -88.08 22.89
CA ALA A 149 19.74 -88.63 23.34
C ALA A 149 19.71 -89.00 24.83
#